data_AF-A0A821P0L4-F1
#
_entry.id   AF-A0A821P0L4-F1
#
_cell.length_a   1.000
_cell.length_b   1.000
_cell.length_c   1.000
_cell.angle_alpha   90.00
_cell.angle_beta   90.00
_cell.angle_gamma   90.00
#
_symmetry.space_group_name_H-M   'P 1'
#
loop_
_entity.id
_entity.type
_entity.pdbx_description
1 polymer ?
#
loop_
_entity_poly.entity_id
_entity_poly.type
_entity_poly.pdbx_seq_one_letter_code
_entity_poly.pdbx_strand_id
1 'polypeptide(L)'
;MHQDVLSSRVQSYDGIPAWLYDKFPAPAHAYPWPLNSAPPVGDWFFGYITEACSHGFQCLYDNVSGAVESMSKFWRLVAKTFGGYSNVLGYELINEPWAGNYIANPFLILPGIAGSTNLQPLYDKLAKAIRSVDKKTLIFYEPVTWGVRLNGKYVGTGFTHVPGGDSYRDRSVLSYHYYCIVLSLDPVPGNGTIPIFERVLCDDIEGPAVFESVRVDLLRLGGSAFLTEFGGCDDSPTCDEQLRWALGAADEFYQSWAYWGAVRDQKTTIDRLARVYARAIAGKPILNMYVPERRYFYLTYYIDTTINEPTEIFVPNLHFPKASYNVTVSDTLKWKVDPTNPNILLVEPSDQLLRNGDAVIIGTVEINPKM
;
A
#
# COMPACT_ATOMS: atom_id res chain seq x y z
N MET A 1 2.28 8.51 -8.24
CA MET A 1 1.92 9.26 -9.46
C MET A 1 0.65 8.62 -9.96
N HIS A 2 -0.47 9.31 -9.84
CA HIS A 2 -1.78 8.67 -9.99
C HIS A 2 -2.22 8.60 -11.45
N GLN A 3 -2.84 7.47 -11.85
CA GLN A 3 -3.43 7.26 -13.17
C GLN A 3 -4.48 6.15 -13.08
N ASP A 4 -5.55 6.28 -13.88
CA ASP A 4 -6.49 5.21 -14.20
C ASP A 4 -6.67 5.23 -15.72
N VAL A 5 -6.47 4.09 -16.38
CA VAL A 5 -6.61 3.95 -17.84
C VAL A 5 -5.72 4.94 -18.61
N LEU A 6 -4.56 5.29 -18.06
CA LEU A 6 -3.47 6.05 -18.68
C LEU A 6 -3.74 7.51 -19.10
N SER A 7 -4.79 7.80 -19.88
CA SER A 7 -5.04 9.11 -20.46
C SER A 7 -6.51 9.36 -20.82
N SER A 8 -6.89 10.64 -20.86
CA SER A 8 -8.18 11.09 -21.39
C SER A 8 -8.45 10.69 -22.84
N ARG A 9 -7.40 10.36 -23.62
CA ARG A 9 -7.53 9.87 -25.00
C ARG A 9 -8.19 8.50 -25.12
N VAL A 10 -8.28 7.77 -24.02
CA VAL A 10 -9.01 6.50 -23.89
C VAL A 10 -10.12 6.61 -22.84
N GLN A 11 -10.73 7.81 -22.74
CA GLN A 11 -11.92 8.16 -21.95
C GLN A 11 -11.80 8.11 -20.42
N SER A 12 -10.59 8.22 -19.88
CA SER A 12 -10.39 8.51 -18.46
C SER A 12 -9.97 9.98 -18.25
N TYR A 13 -9.08 10.25 -17.30
CA TYR A 13 -8.36 11.50 -17.13
C TYR A 13 -6.88 11.33 -17.52
N ASP A 14 -6.14 12.44 -17.61
CA ASP A 14 -4.72 12.41 -17.97
C ASP A 14 -3.84 12.00 -16.79
N GLY A 15 -3.60 10.69 -16.66
CA GLY A 15 -2.53 10.16 -15.81
C GLY A 15 -1.15 10.44 -16.39
N ILE A 16 -0.97 10.18 -17.69
CA ILE A 16 0.10 10.80 -18.48
C ILE A 16 -0.44 12.01 -19.25
N PRO A 17 0.39 13.03 -19.51
CA PRO A 17 -0.05 14.21 -20.25
C PRO A 17 -0.49 13.83 -21.67
N ALA A 18 -1.65 14.35 -22.10
CA ALA A 18 -2.19 14.08 -23.43
C ALA A 18 -1.21 14.37 -24.57
N TRP A 19 -0.37 15.41 -24.47
CA TRP A 19 0.64 15.72 -25.49
C TRP A 19 1.65 14.59 -25.71
N LEU A 20 1.91 13.78 -24.69
CA LEU A 20 2.82 12.64 -24.78
C LEU A 20 2.12 11.46 -25.46
N TYR A 21 0.87 11.19 -25.06
CA TYR A 21 0.03 10.16 -25.68
C TYR A 21 -0.18 10.45 -27.18
N ASP A 22 -0.43 11.70 -27.55
CA ASP A 22 -0.63 12.14 -28.95
C ASP A 22 0.62 11.95 -29.83
N LYS A 23 1.80 11.69 -29.23
CA LYS A 23 3.05 11.35 -29.95
C LYS A 23 3.27 9.85 -30.10
N PHE A 24 2.43 9.00 -29.52
CA PHE A 24 2.51 7.57 -29.72
C PHE A 24 1.96 7.19 -31.09
N PRO A 25 2.49 6.14 -31.74
CA PRO A 25 1.86 5.59 -32.92
C PRO A 25 0.44 5.13 -32.58
N ALA A 26 -0.45 5.17 -33.57
CA ALA A 26 -1.80 4.66 -33.39
C ALA A 26 -1.77 3.13 -33.20
N PRO A 27 -2.63 2.55 -32.34
CA PRO A 27 -2.85 1.11 -32.28
C PRO A 27 -3.41 0.56 -33.60
N ALA A 28 -3.42 -0.77 -33.76
CA ALA A 28 -3.90 -1.39 -35.00
C ALA A 28 -5.41 -1.19 -35.20
N HIS A 29 -6.19 -1.25 -34.10
CA HIS A 29 -7.62 -0.98 -34.11
C HIS A 29 -7.94 0.35 -33.41
N ALA A 30 -8.97 1.04 -33.92
CA ALA A 30 -9.45 2.25 -33.29
C ALA A 30 -10.07 1.96 -31.91
N TYR A 31 -9.87 2.88 -30.96
CA TYR A 31 -10.61 2.85 -29.70
C TYR A 31 -12.13 2.85 -29.97
N PRO A 32 -12.94 2.03 -29.28
CA PRO A 32 -12.64 1.27 -28.05
C PRO A 32 -12.40 -0.23 -28.28
N TRP A 33 -11.87 -0.66 -29.43
CA TRP A 33 -11.65 -2.09 -29.70
C TRP A 33 -10.90 -2.80 -28.55
N PRO A 34 -11.30 -4.02 -28.12
CA PRO A 34 -12.30 -4.91 -28.74
C PRO A 34 -13.76 -4.66 -28.32
N LEU A 35 -14.04 -3.59 -27.57
CA LEU A 35 -15.39 -3.25 -27.15
C LEU A 35 -16.19 -2.65 -28.31
N ASN A 36 -17.51 -2.90 -28.30
CA ASN A 36 -18.43 -2.34 -29.30
C ASN A 36 -18.74 -0.86 -29.06
N SER A 37 -18.60 -0.41 -27.81
CA SER A 37 -18.80 0.97 -27.39
C SER A 37 -17.84 1.27 -26.26
N ALA A 38 -17.57 2.55 -26.05
CA ALA A 38 -16.68 2.93 -24.97
C ALA A 38 -17.32 2.61 -23.61
N PRO A 39 -16.52 2.20 -22.60
CA PRO A 39 -17.03 1.94 -21.27
C PRO A 39 -17.75 3.17 -20.69
N PRO A 40 -18.89 3.00 -20.01
CA PRO A 40 -19.45 4.05 -19.18
C PRO A 40 -18.42 4.56 -18.16
N VAL A 41 -18.54 5.82 -17.74
CA VAL A 41 -17.63 6.44 -16.75
C VAL A 41 -17.55 5.63 -15.45
N GLY A 42 -18.65 4.97 -15.06
CA GLY A 42 -18.70 4.10 -13.88
C GLY A 42 -17.96 2.76 -14.02
N ASP A 43 -17.70 2.32 -15.25
CA ASP A 43 -17.02 1.05 -15.55
C ASP A 43 -15.65 1.30 -16.21
N TRP A 44 -14.96 2.34 -15.75
CA TRP A 44 -13.66 2.78 -16.29
C TRP A 44 -12.62 1.67 -16.38
N PHE A 45 -12.70 0.64 -15.51
CA PHE A 45 -11.82 -0.51 -15.54
C PHE A 45 -11.78 -1.20 -16.91
N PHE A 46 -12.91 -1.28 -17.63
CA PHE A 46 -12.94 -1.87 -18.98
C PHE A 46 -12.14 -1.04 -20.00
N GLY A 47 -11.73 0.18 -19.68
CA GLY A 47 -10.77 0.92 -20.48
C GLY A 47 -9.43 0.20 -20.61
N TYR A 48 -8.97 -0.51 -19.57
CA TYR A 48 -7.70 -1.25 -19.58
C TYR A 48 -7.68 -2.41 -20.59
N ILE A 49 -8.84 -3.02 -20.87
CA ILE A 49 -8.94 -4.12 -21.83
C ILE A 49 -9.02 -3.64 -23.29
N THR A 50 -9.01 -2.32 -23.53
CA THR A 50 -8.94 -1.79 -24.89
C THR A 50 -7.51 -1.85 -25.43
N GLU A 51 -7.37 -2.05 -26.75
CA GLU A 51 -6.05 -2.03 -27.40
C GLU A 51 -5.39 -0.67 -27.24
N ALA A 52 -6.14 0.43 -27.40
CA ALA A 52 -5.58 1.76 -27.32
C ALA A 52 -4.94 2.07 -25.95
N CYS A 53 -5.55 1.60 -24.85
CA CYS A 53 -4.98 1.74 -23.51
C CYS A 53 -3.72 0.86 -23.37
N SER A 54 -3.86 -0.43 -23.67
CA SER A 54 -2.77 -1.40 -23.56
C SER A 54 -1.55 -1.05 -24.44
N HIS A 55 -1.80 -0.55 -25.65
CA HIS A 55 -0.80 -0.03 -26.57
C HIS A 55 -0.11 1.23 -26.02
N GLY A 56 -0.86 2.15 -25.43
CA GLY A 56 -0.31 3.35 -24.79
C GLY A 56 0.63 3.02 -23.64
N PHE A 57 0.28 2.05 -22.79
CA PHE A 57 1.17 1.56 -21.74
C PHE A 57 2.44 0.95 -22.33
N GLN A 58 2.32 0.13 -23.38
CA GLN A 58 3.51 -0.43 -24.03
C GLN A 58 4.40 0.67 -24.62
N CYS A 59 3.83 1.70 -25.25
CA CYS A 59 4.59 2.84 -25.76
C CYS A 59 5.33 3.59 -24.64
N LEU A 60 4.70 3.74 -23.47
CA LEU A 60 5.36 4.29 -22.28
C LEU A 60 6.57 3.42 -21.87
N TYR A 61 6.38 2.10 -21.76
CA TYR A 61 7.42 1.16 -21.32
C TYR A 61 8.59 1.04 -22.31
N ASP A 62 8.28 1.00 -23.61
CA ASP A 62 9.24 0.92 -24.71
C ASP A 62 9.93 2.26 -24.99
N ASN A 63 9.60 3.31 -24.22
CA ASN A 63 10.15 4.64 -24.34
C ASN A 63 9.90 5.30 -25.70
N VAL A 64 8.76 4.99 -26.31
CA VAL A 64 8.34 5.60 -27.57
C VAL A 64 8.24 7.12 -27.39
N SER A 65 8.77 7.86 -28.35
CA SER A 65 8.76 9.34 -28.33
C SER A 65 9.40 9.96 -27.07
N GLY A 66 10.27 9.22 -26.38
CA GLY A 66 10.99 9.66 -25.18
C GLY A 66 10.14 9.70 -23.91
N ALA A 67 9.15 8.81 -23.81
CA ALA A 67 8.21 8.75 -22.69
C ALA A 67 8.89 8.51 -21.33
N VAL A 68 9.79 7.55 -21.23
CA VAL A 68 10.56 7.25 -20.02
C VAL A 68 11.52 8.39 -19.69
N GLU A 69 12.13 9.06 -20.66
CA GLU A 69 12.94 10.26 -20.35
C GLU A 69 12.08 11.38 -19.79
N SER A 70 10.88 11.58 -20.32
CA SER A 70 9.94 12.60 -19.85
C SER A 70 9.49 12.29 -18.42
N MET A 71 9.13 11.04 -18.14
CA MET A 71 8.77 10.57 -16.80
C MET A 71 9.96 10.64 -15.82
N SER A 72 11.18 10.33 -16.28
CA SER A 72 12.41 10.47 -15.50
C SER A 72 12.70 11.93 -15.13
N LYS A 73 12.49 12.86 -16.07
CA LYS A 73 12.62 14.31 -15.82
C LYS A 73 11.58 14.79 -14.80
N PHE A 74 10.34 14.33 -14.92
CA PHE A 74 9.29 14.61 -13.95
C PHE A 74 9.69 14.13 -12.55
N TRP A 75 10.06 12.85 -12.39
CA TRP A 75 10.41 12.30 -11.09
C TRP A 75 11.66 12.93 -10.49
N ARG A 76 12.67 13.25 -11.31
CA ARG A 76 13.83 14.02 -10.86
C ARG A 76 13.43 15.41 -10.36
N LEU A 77 12.48 16.08 -11.00
CA LEU A 77 11.99 17.39 -10.55
C LEU A 77 11.23 17.29 -9.22
N VAL A 78 10.35 16.30 -9.08
CA VAL A 78 9.64 16.01 -7.82
C VAL A 78 10.65 15.75 -6.70
N ALA A 79 11.59 14.84 -6.91
CA ALA A 79 12.61 14.49 -5.92
C ALA A 79 13.52 15.67 -5.56
N LYS A 80 13.92 16.50 -6.54
CA LYS A 80 14.69 17.72 -6.28
C LYS A 80 13.92 18.70 -5.40
N THR A 81 12.61 18.81 -5.61
CA THR A 81 11.74 19.72 -4.86
C THR A 81 11.50 19.21 -3.44
N PHE A 82 11.20 17.91 -3.28
CA PHE A 82 10.66 17.36 -2.04
C PHE A 82 11.66 16.56 -1.19
N GLY A 83 12.83 16.19 -1.72
CA GLY A 83 13.76 15.27 -1.03
C GLY A 83 14.41 15.80 0.25
N GLY A 84 14.23 17.08 0.57
CA GLY A 84 14.67 17.70 1.83
C GLY A 84 13.58 17.81 2.90
N TYR A 85 12.34 17.41 2.60
CA TYR A 85 11.20 17.56 3.50
C TYR A 85 11.03 16.32 4.37
N SER A 86 11.12 16.48 5.69
CA SER A 86 10.97 15.37 6.65
C SER A 86 9.57 14.78 6.71
N ASN A 87 8.56 15.51 6.24
CA ASN A 87 7.16 15.09 6.19
C ASN A 87 6.76 14.44 4.85
N VAL A 88 7.73 14.17 3.96
CA VAL A 88 7.52 13.40 2.74
C VAL A 88 8.05 11.99 2.98
N LEU A 89 7.13 11.01 3.08
CA LEU A 89 7.50 9.62 3.34
C LEU A 89 8.22 8.99 2.14
N GLY A 90 7.69 9.18 0.94
CA GLY A 90 8.17 8.49 -0.24
C GLY A 90 7.58 8.95 -1.56
N TYR A 91 8.06 8.35 -2.64
CA TYR A 91 7.62 8.57 -4.01
C TYR A 91 7.08 7.28 -4.61
N GLU A 92 5.78 7.21 -4.84
CA GLU A 92 5.14 6.10 -5.56
C GLU A 92 5.21 6.31 -7.06
N LEU A 93 5.99 5.45 -7.74
CA LEU A 93 6.43 5.68 -9.11
C LEU A 93 5.28 5.76 -10.13
N ILE A 94 4.26 4.92 -9.97
CA ILE A 94 3.04 4.89 -10.78
C ILE A 94 1.99 4.05 -10.05
N ASN A 95 0.76 4.56 -10.03
CA ASN A 95 -0.42 3.86 -9.53
C ASN A 95 -0.86 2.76 -10.50
N GLU A 96 -1.18 1.57 -9.99
CA GLU A 96 -1.81 0.46 -10.73
C GLU A 96 -1.28 0.28 -12.17
N PRO A 97 0.03 0.04 -12.36
CA PRO A 97 0.60 -0.08 -13.69
C PRO A 97 -0.05 -1.26 -14.45
N TRP A 98 -0.46 -1.02 -15.69
CA TRP A 98 -1.01 -2.07 -16.54
C TRP A 98 0.10 -2.94 -17.15
N ALA A 99 -0.24 -4.16 -17.58
CA ALA A 99 0.72 -5.12 -18.11
C ALA A 99 1.45 -4.68 -19.40
N GLY A 100 0.86 -3.75 -20.17
CA GLY A 100 1.31 -3.37 -21.50
C GLY A 100 0.41 -3.95 -22.59
N ASN A 101 0.93 -4.10 -23.81
CA ASN A 101 0.12 -4.50 -24.97
C ASN A 101 -0.09 -6.02 -25.02
N TYR A 102 -1.01 -6.52 -24.19
CA TYR A 102 -1.30 -7.95 -24.14
C TYR A 102 -1.97 -8.51 -25.40
N ILE A 103 -2.55 -7.65 -26.25
CA ILE A 103 -3.11 -8.09 -27.53
C ILE A 103 -1.99 -8.46 -28.50
N ALA A 104 -0.91 -7.69 -28.51
CA ALA A 104 0.29 -8.02 -29.28
C ALA A 104 1.12 -9.14 -28.64
N ASN A 105 1.17 -9.18 -27.31
CA ASN A 105 1.86 -10.23 -26.55
C ASN A 105 1.00 -10.76 -25.38
N PRO A 106 0.20 -11.82 -25.61
CA PRO A 106 -0.72 -12.37 -24.59
C PRO A 106 -0.04 -12.83 -23.30
N PHE A 107 1.25 -13.15 -23.34
CA PHE A 107 1.98 -13.58 -22.14
C PHE A 107 2.13 -12.47 -21.09
N LEU A 108 1.94 -11.18 -21.44
CA LEU A 108 2.04 -10.07 -20.49
C LEU A 108 1.01 -10.14 -19.35
N ILE A 109 -0.14 -10.78 -19.57
CA ILE A 109 -1.16 -10.99 -18.52
C ILE A 109 -0.73 -12.07 -17.52
N LEU A 110 0.17 -12.98 -17.90
CA LEU A 110 0.64 -14.01 -16.97
C LEU A 110 1.43 -13.37 -15.83
N PRO A 111 1.23 -13.83 -14.58
CA PRO A 111 1.96 -13.34 -13.42
C PRO A 111 3.48 -13.35 -13.63
N GLY A 112 4.15 -12.31 -13.17
CA GLY A 112 5.60 -12.12 -13.27
C GLY A 112 6.12 -11.59 -14.61
N ILE A 113 5.42 -11.80 -15.73
CA ILE A 113 5.96 -11.44 -17.05
C ILE A 113 6.06 -9.92 -17.20
N ALA A 114 4.95 -9.19 -17.11
CA ALA A 114 4.95 -7.73 -17.24
C ALA A 114 5.86 -7.03 -16.21
N GLY A 115 5.91 -7.56 -14.98
CA GLY A 115 6.79 -7.05 -13.94
C GLY A 115 8.27 -7.10 -14.35
N SER A 116 8.71 -8.23 -14.90
CA SER A 116 10.09 -8.43 -15.34
C SER A 116 10.43 -7.70 -16.65
N THR A 117 9.50 -7.68 -17.62
CA THR A 117 9.75 -7.15 -18.96
C THR A 117 9.56 -5.65 -19.07
N ASN A 118 8.53 -5.11 -18.40
CA ASN A 118 8.10 -3.72 -18.54
C ASN A 118 8.40 -2.90 -17.29
N LEU A 119 7.97 -3.36 -16.11
CA LEU A 119 7.99 -2.54 -14.90
C LEU A 119 9.39 -2.41 -14.30
N GLN A 120 10.15 -3.50 -14.15
CA GLN A 120 11.49 -3.43 -13.57
C GLN A 120 12.43 -2.49 -14.35
N PRO A 121 12.55 -2.59 -15.70
CA PRO A 121 13.41 -1.68 -16.45
C PRO A 121 12.96 -0.22 -16.37
N LEU A 122 11.64 0.04 -16.33
CA LEU A 122 11.11 1.37 -16.10
C LEU A 122 11.56 1.89 -14.72
N TYR A 123 11.31 1.12 -13.67
CA TYR A 123 11.57 1.52 -12.29
C TYR A 123 13.06 1.74 -12.02
N ASP A 124 13.96 0.97 -12.60
CA ASP A 124 15.40 1.21 -12.50
C ASP A 124 15.81 2.55 -13.11
N LYS A 125 15.24 2.91 -14.27
CA LYS A 125 15.49 4.22 -14.90
C LYS A 125 14.97 5.36 -14.05
N LEU A 126 13.74 5.24 -13.53
CA LEU A 126 13.13 6.25 -12.67
C LEU A 126 13.88 6.40 -11.34
N ALA A 127 14.22 5.28 -10.69
CA ALA A 127 15.02 5.26 -9.48
C ALA A 127 16.38 5.92 -9.71
N LYS A 128 17.07 5.61 -10.81
CA LYS A 128 18.34 6.29 -11.16
C LYS A 128 18.16 7.81 -11.30
N ALA A 129 17.07 8.26 -11.90
CA ALA A 129 16.78 9.69 -12.07
C ALA A 129 16.51 10.37 -10.71
N ILE A 130 15.69 9.77 -9.85
CA ILE A 130 15.41 10.23 -8.47
C ILE A 130 16.70 10.28 -7.67
N ARG A 131 17.44 9.16 -7.64
CA ARG A 131 18.70 9.02 -6.90
C ARG A 131 19.80 9.94 -7.41
N SER A 132 19.67 10.57 -8.58
CA SER A 132 20.61 11.61 -9.01
C SER A 132 20.53 12.90 -8.18
N VAL A 133 19.42 13.14 -7.49
CA VAL A 133 19.15 14.37 -6.71
C VAL A 133 18.70 14.10 -5.28
N ASP A 134 18.17 12.92 -4.98
CA ASP A 134 17.70 12.53 -3.65
C ASP A 134 18.12 11.10 -3.32
N LYS A 135 19.01 10.96 -2.32
CA LYS A 135 19.57 9.67 -1.91
C LYS A 135 18.77 8.96 -0.83
N LYS A 136 17.79 9.60 -0.19
CA LYS A 136 17.22 9.14 1.10
C LYS A 136 15.75 8.79 1.05
N THR A 137 14.92 9.61 0.40
CA THR A 137 13.47 9.43 0.41
C THR A 137 13.07 8.06 -0.14
N LEU A 138 12.09 7.40 0.47
CA LEU A 138 11.66 6.07 0.06
C LEU A 138 11.12 6.07 -1.37
N ILE A 139 11.36 4.99 -2.12
CA ILE A 139 10.70 4.76 -3.41
C ILE A 139 9.67 3.64 -3.22
N PHE A 140 8.41 3.99 -3.48
CA PHE A 140 7.28 3.07 -3.50
C PHE A 140 7.10 2.59 -4.95
N TYR A 141 6.97 1.29 -5.14
CA TYR A 141 6.86 0.69 -6.46
C TYR A 141 5.84 -0.44 -6.45
N GLU A 142 4.96 -0.42 -7.44
CA GLU A 142 3.87 -1.39 -7.57
C GLU A 142 4.14 -2.40 -8.68
N PRO A 143 3.74 -3.67 -8.51
CA PRO A 143 3.57 -4.60 -9.62
C PRO A 143 2.31 -4.26 -10.41
N VAL A 144 2.02 -5.01 -11.48
CA VAL A 144 0.63 -5.06 -12.00
C VAL A 144 -0.29 -5.53 -10.87
N THR A 145 -1.54 -5.07 -10.83
CA THR A 145 -2.43 -5.28 -9.66
C THR A 145 -2.67 -6.75 -9.29
N TRP A 146 -2.62 -7.66 -10.26
CA TRP A 146 -2.70 -9.12 -10.01
C TRP A 146 -1.37 -9.80 -9.70
N GLY A 147 -0.25 -9.07 -9.80
CA GLY A 147 1.11 -9.57 -9.55
C GLY A 147 1.38 -9.96 -8.09
N VAL A 148 0.50 -9.57 -7.16
CA VAL A 148 0.57 -9.98 -5.75
C VAL A 148 -0.34 -11.16 -5.41
N ARG A 149 -1.11 -11.71 -6.35
CA ARG A 149 -2.07 -12.80 -6.04
C ARG A 149 -1.45 -14.19 -5.99
N LEU A 150 -0.31 -14.35 -6.66
CA LEU A 150 0.50 -15.56 -6.65
C LEU A 150 1.89 -15.20 -6.13
N ASN A 151 2.59 -16.19 -5.58
CA ASN A 151 3.91 -16.00 -4.99
C ASN A 151 4.97 -16.83 -5.70
N GLY A 152 6.22 -16.41 -5.55
CA GLY A 152 7.38 -17.11 -6.09
C GLY A 152 8.06 -16.39 -7.24
N LYS A 153 9.29 -16.81 -7.52
CA LYS A 153 10.23 -16.11 -8.40
C LYS A 153 9.70 -15.84 -9.81
N TYR A 154 8.87 -16.74 -10.35
CA TYR A 154 8.42 -16.69 -11.74
C TYR A 154 6.94 -16.36 -11.91
N VAL A 155 6.15 -16.38 -10.82
CA VAL A 155 4.69 -16.22 -10.87
C VAL A 155 4.16 -15.20 -9.86
N GLY A 156 5.02 -14.38 -9.24
CA GLY A 156 4.63 -13.24 -8.40
C GLY A 156 4.76 -11.89 -9.10
N THR A 157 5.35 -10.90 -8.42
CA THR A 157 5.46 -9.53 -8.94
C THR A 157 6.31 -9.41 -10.20
N GLY A 158 7.20 -10.36 -10.45
CA GLY A 158 8.13 -10.35 -11.58
C GLY A 158 9.41 -9.54 -11.35
N PHE A 159 9.50 -8.82 -10.23
CA PHE A 159 10.73 -8.14 -9.86
C PHE A 159 11.79 -9.14 -9.43
N THR A 160 13.06 -8.83 -9.68
CA THR A 160 14.24 -9.61 -9.29
C THR A 160 15.09 -8.87 -8.26
N HIS A 161 14.89 -7.55 -8.16
CA HIS A 161 15.50 -6.65 -7.19
C HIS A 161 14.59 -5.44 -6.97
N VAL A 162 14.84 -4.69 -5.90
CA VAL A 162 14.20 -3.40 -5.64
C VAL A 162 14.65 -2.34 -6.67
N PRO A 163 13.87 -1.29 -6.94
CA PRO A 163 14.23 -0.26 -7.92
C PRO A 163 15.63 0.33 -7.70
N GLY A 164 16.48 0.25 -8.72
CA GLY A 164 17.86 0.73 -8.68
C GLY A 164 18.88 -0.24 -8.10
N GLY A 165 18.45 -1.44 -7.67
CA GLY A 165 19.32 -2.53 -7.22
C GLY A 165 19.51 -2.65 -5.71
N ASP A 166 20.25 -3.69 -5.31
CA ASP A 166 20.35 -4.16 -3.92
C ASP A 166 20.84 -3.11 -2.90
N SER A 167 21.60 -2.11 -3.35
CA SER A 167 22.05 -1.01 -2.49
C SER A 167 20.92 -0.11 -1.97
N TYR A 168 19.70 -0.25 -2.51
CA TYR A 168 18.54 0.56 -2.12
C TYR A 168 17.48 -0.23 -1.35
N ARG A 169 17.77 -1.48 -0.96
CA ARG A 169 16.84 -2.33 -0.19
C ARG A 169 16.38 -1.68 1.11
N ASP A 170 17.17 -0.80 1.71
CA ASP A 170 16.83 -0.10 2.94
C ASP A 170 15.90 1.12 2.74
N ARG A 171 15.55 1.44 1.48
CA ARG A 171 14.74 2.61 1.12
C ARG A 171 13.82 2.38 -0.08
N SER A 172 13.39 1.14 -0.24
CA SER A 172 12.45 0.69 -1.25
C SER A 172 11.26 0.03 -0.59
N VAL A 173 10.06 0.36 -1.04
CA VAL A 173 8.79 -0.09 -0.49
C VAL A 173 7.96 -0.70 -1.60
N LEU A 174 7.65 -1.99 -1.50
CA LEU A 174 6.68 -2.63 -2.38
C LEU A 174 5.29 -2.11 -2.01
N SER A 175 4.73 -1.24 -2.83
CA SER A 175 3.33 -0.85 -2.68
C SER A 175 2.42 -1.84 -3.42
N TYR A 176 1.24 -2.05 -2.86
CA TYR A 176 0.25 -2.97 -3.41
C TYR A 176 -1.15 -2.60 -2.94
N HIS A 177 -2.15 -3.03 -3.69
CA HIS A 177 -3.56 -2.79 -3.39
C HIS A 177 -4.25 -4.10 -3.01
N TYR A 178 -5.34 -3.98 -2.26
CA TYR A 178 -6.24 -5.10 -2.00
C TYR A 178 -7.69 -4.72 -2.25
N TYR A 179 -8.24 -5.33 -3.30
CA TYR A 179 -9.65 -5.39 -3.62
C TYR A 179 -9.96 -6.84 -3.97
N CYS A 180 -10.94 -7.46 -3.31
CA CYS A 180 -11.34 -8.82 -3.64
C CYS A 180 -11.83 -8.86 -5.09
N ILE A 181 -11.29 -9.77 -5.90
CA ILE A 181 -11.53 -9.78 -7.34
C ILE A 181 -13.00 -10.02 -7.66
N VAL A 182 -13.65 -10.93 -6.93
CA VAL A 182 -15.04 -11.29 -7.20
C VAL A 182 -15.98 -10.16 -6.82
N LEU A 183 -15.73 -9.48 -5.69
CA LEU A 183 -16.51 -8.31 -5.28
C LEU A 183 -16.22 -7.07 -6.13
N SER A 184 -15.07 -7.03 -6.81
CA SER A 184 -14.75 -5.98 -7.78
C SER A 184 -15.49 -6.20 -9.11
N LEU A 185 -15.69 -7.46 -9.51
CA LEU A 185 -16.36 -7.83 -10.76
C LEU A 185 -17.89 -7.90 -10.62
N ASP A 186 -18.39 -8.31 -9.46
CA ASP A 186 -19.82 -8.35 -9.12
C ASP A 186 -20.04 -7.71 -7.74
N PRO A 187 -20.10 -6.36 -7.68
CA PRO A 187 -20.22 -5.64 -6.42
C PRO A 187 -21.55 -5.93 -5.72
N VAL A 188 -21.47 -6.33 -4.46
CA VAL A 188 -22.64 -6.49 -3.59
C VAL A 188 -23.08 -5.10 -3.09
N PRO A 189 -24.31 -4.63 -3.36
CA PRO A 189 -24.71 -3.27 -3.01
C PRO A 189 -24.94 -3.10 -1.51
N GLY A 190 -24.31 -2.09 -0.90
CA GLY A 190 -24.70 -1.46 0.37
C GLY A 190 -25.07 -2.37 1.54
N ASN A 191 -26.34 -2.79 1.59
CA ASN A 191 -26.92 -3.64 2.64
C ASN A 191 -27.07 -5.11 2.24
N GLY A 192 -26.53 -5.50 1.09
CA GLY A 192 -26.55 -6.86 0.60
C GLY A 192 -25.68 -7.77 1.44
N THR A 193 -26.09 -9.04 1.55
CA THR A 193 -25.24 -10.05 2.18
C THR A 193 -24.25 -10.57 1.13
N ILE A 194 -22.95 -10.50 1.43
CA ILE A 194 -21.93 -11.16 0.62
C ILE A 194 -22.25 -12.66 0.64
N PRO A 195 -22.50 -13.30 -0.51
CA PRO A 195 -22.83 -14.71 -0.47
C PRO A 195 -21.61 -15.54 0.00
N ILE A 196 -21.91 -16.68 0.62
CA ILE A 196 -20.92 -17.40 1.45
C ILE A 196 -19.69 -17.84 0.64
N PHE A 197 -19.88 -18.18 -0.64
CA PHE A 197 -18.79 -18.64 -1.49
C PHE A 197 -17.84 -17.50 -1.86
N GLU A 198 -18.37 -16.32 -2.21
CA GLU A 198 -17.58 -15.13 -2.48
C GLU A 198 -16.83 -14.70 -1.21
N ARG A 199 -17.50 -14.74 -0.05
CA ARG A 199 -16.86 -14.42 1.23
C ARG A 199 -15.68 -15.35 1.53
N VAL A 200 -15.87 -16.67 1.45
CA VAL A 200 -14.77 -17.64 1.69
C VAL A 200 -13.64 -17.41 0.68
N LEU A 201 -13.96 -17.13 -0.58
CA LEU A 201 -12.96 -16.85 -1.59
C LEU A 201 -12.17 -15.56 -1.27
N CYS A 202 -12.81 -14.48 -0.82
CA CYS A 202 -12.13 -13.25 -0.45
C CYS A 202 -11.33 -13.42 0.86
N ASP A 203 -11.99 -13.87 1.93
CA ASP A 203 -11.48 -13.80 3.30
C ASP A 203 -10.50 -14.94 3.64
N ASP A 204 -10.71 -16.13 3.07
CA ASP A 204 -9.96 -17.34 3.44
C ASP A 204 -8.98 -17.79 2.35
N ILE A 205 -9.08 -17.25 1.12
CA ILE A 205 -8.26 -17.69 -0.03
C ILE A 205 -7.49 -16.53 -0.68
N GLU A 206 -8.17 -15.61 -1.37
CA GLU A 206 -7.54 -14.53 -2.15
C GLU A 206 -6.80 -13.57 -1.24
N GLY A 207 -7.47 -13.05 -0.21
CA GLY A 207 -6.92 -12.11 0.74
C GLY A 207 -5.63 -12.61 1.38
N PRO A 208 -5.64 -13.75 2.09
CA PRO A 208 -4.44 -14.31 2.69
C PRO A 208 -3.34 -14.59 1.66
N ALA A 209 -3.69 -15.04 0.44
CA ALA A 209 -2.71 -15.26 -0.63
C ALA A 209 -2.01 -13.97 -1.08
N VAL A 210 -2.72 -12.84 -1.13
CA VAL A 210 -2.14 -11.53 -1.47
C VAL A 210 -1.12 -11.08 -0.43
N PHE A 211 -1.50 -11.06 0.84
CA PHE A 211 -0.60 -10.64 1.92
C PHE A 211 0.60 -11.57 2.07
N GLU A 212 0.39 -12.88 1.92
CA GLU A 212 1.46 -13.87 1.94
C GLU A 212 2.42 -13.71 0.75
N SER A 213 1.90 -13.40 -0.44
CA SER A 213 2.75 -13.14 -1.61
C SER A 213 3.67 -11.94 -1.40
N VAL A 214 3.12 -10.84 -0.88
CA VAL A 214 3.89 -9.65 -0.52
C VAL A 214 4.99 -10.01 0.47
N ARG A 215 4.65 -10.76 1.54
CA ARG A 215 5.62 -11.23 2.53
C ARG A 215 6.75 -12.06 1.91
N VAL A 216 6.42 -13.00 1.02
CA VAL A 216 7.40 -13.83 0.30
C VAL A 216 8.32 -12.97 -0.59
N ASP A 217 7.77 -11.96 -1.26
CA ASP A 217 8.57 -11.05 -2.07
C ASP A 217 9.49 -10.16 -1.24
N LEU A 218 9.08 -9.71 -0.06
CA LEU A 218 9.96 -8.99 0.87
C LEU A 218 11.16 -9.84 1.31
N LEU A 219 10.94 -11.14 1.59
CA LEU A 219 12.03 -12.05 1.94
C LEU A 219 13.04 -12.22 0.79
N ARG A 220 12.59 -12.09 -0.45
CA ARG A 220 13.41 -12.29 -1.65
C ARG A 220 14.11 -11.02 -2.13
N LEU A 221 13.38 -9.91 -2.16
CA LEU A 221 13.82 -8.63 -2.71
C LEU A 221 14.51 -7.76 -1.65
N GLY A 222 14.12 -7.89 -0.38
CA GLY A 222 14.37 -6.89 0.65
C GLY A 222 13.38 -5.72 0.55
N GLY A 223 13.57 -4.68 1.36
CA GLY A 223 12.62 -3.57 1.45
C GLY A 223 11.56 -3.76 2.52
N SER A 224 10.57 -2.89 2.47
CA SER A 224 9.32 -2.97 3.23
C SER A 224 8.14 -3.06 2.26
N ALA A 225 6.92 -3.25 2.75
CA ALA A 225 5.71 -3.09 1.97
C ALA A 225 4.75 -2.07 2.59
N PHE A 226 3.79 -1.62 1.79
CA PHE A 226 2.72 -0.71 2.21
C PHE A 226 1.47 -0.99 1.38
N LEU A 227 0.33 -1.23 2.03
CA LEU A 227 -0.98 -1.39 1.39
C LEU A 227 -1.50 0.00 1.01
N THR A 228 -1.17 0.47 -0.18
CA THR A 228 -1.42 1.86 -0.58
C THR A 228 -2.88 2.14 -0.91
N GLU A 229 -3.65 1.11 -1.28
CA GLU A 229 -5.09 1.23 -1.51
C GLU A 229 -5.87 -0.02 -1.12
N PHE A 230 -7.01 0.20 -0.47
CA PHE A 230 -8.03 -0.77 -0.14
C PHE A 230 -9.32 -0.03 0.25
N GLY A 231 -10.44 -0.75 0.36
CA GLY A 231 -11.71 -0.16 0.76
C GLY A 231 -12.38 0.53 -0.43
N GLY A 232 -12.53 1.86 -0.40
CA GLY A 232 -13.13 2.58 -1.53
C GLY A 232 -14.63 2.34 -1.76
N CYS A 233 -15.30 1.73 -0.79
CA CYS A 233 -16.73 1.42 -0.82
C CYS A 233 -17.57 2.46 -0.05
N ASP A 234 -18.90 2.35 -0.16
CA ASP A 234 -19.86 3.24 0.48
C ASP A 234 -19.97 2.98 2.01
N ASP A 235 -20.52 3.92 2.76
CA ASP A 235 -20.73 3.78 4.22
C ASP A 235 -21.86 2.78 4.52
N SER A 236 -21.56 1.49 4.41
CA SER A 236 -22.55 0.41 4.32
C SER A 236 -22.12 -0.88 5.06
N PRO A 237 -23.05 -1.74 5.49
CA PRO A 237 -22.74 -3.03 6.12
C PRO A 237 -21.82 -3.94 5.29
N THR A 238 -22.03 -3.99 3.98
CA THR A 238 -21.20 -4.79 3.07
C THR A 238 -19.76 -4.26 3.03
N CYS A 239 -19.60 -2.93 2.98
CA CYS A 239 -18.28 -2.30 3.04
C CYS A 239 -17.60 -2.50 4.40
N ASP A 240 -18.37 -2.38 5.48
CA ASP A 240 -17.91 -2.55 6.86
C ASP A 240 -17.32 -3.95 7.10
N GLU A 241 -17.92 -4.99 6.52
CA GLU A 241 -17.39 -6.36 6.58
C GLU A 241 -16.03 -6.51 5.89
N GLN A 242 -15.92 -6.02 4.65
CA GLN A 242 -14.66 -6.05 3.90
C GLN A 242 -13.57 -5.23 4.59
N LEU A 243 -13.93 -4.06 5.12
CA LEU A 243 -13.01 -3.15 5.80
C LEU A 243 -12.48 -3.77 7.10
N ARG A 244 -13.35 -4.43 7.89
CA ARG A 244 -12.92 -5.16 9.09
C ARG A 244 -11.90 -6.24 8.76
N TRP A 245 -12.19 -7.04 7.73
CA TRP A 245 -11.28 -8.11 7.31
C TRP A 245 -9.92 -7.53 6.89
N ALA A 246 -9.91 -6.54 6.01
CA ALA A 246 -8.68 -5.95 5.48
C ALA A 246 -7.81 -5.31 6.58
N LEU A 247 -8.42 -4.60 7.54
CA LEU A 247 -7.71 -4.03 8.69
C LEU A 247 -7.16 -5.12 9.63
N GLY A 248 -7.90 -6.22 9.82
CA GLY A 248 -7.42 -7.36 10.59
C GLY A 248 -6.22 -8.04 9.93
N ALA A 249 -6.30 -8.29 8.63
CA ALA A 249 -5.19 -8.83 7.85
C ALA A 249 -3.97 -7.89 7.87
N ALA A 250 -4.17 -6.58 7.80
CA ALA A 250 -3.08 -5.61 7.90
C ALA A 250 -2.38 -5.67 9.27
N ASP A 251 -3.11 -5.81 10.38
CA ASP A 251 -2.50 -6.00 11.71
C ASP A 251 -1.75 -7.34 11.78
N GLU A 252 -2.35 -8.44 11.30
CA GLU A 252 -1.76 -9.78 11.33
C GLU A 252 -0.43 -9.86 10.55
N PHE A 253 -0.39 -9.27 9.36
CA PHE A 253 0.80 -9.23 8.51
C PHE A 253 1.72 -8.04 8.81
N TYR A 254 1.40 -7.22 9.81
CA TYR A 254 2.16 -6.03 10.18
C TYR A 254 2.36 -5.05 9.01
N GLN A 255 1.28 -4.72 8.32
CA GLN A 255 1.25 -3.87 7.13
C GLN A 255 0.66 -2.49 7.44
N SER A 256 1.41 -1.45 7.09
CA SER A 256 0.87 -0.09 7.04
C SER A 256 -0.06 0.06 5.84
N TRP A 257 -1.04 0.97 5.94
CA TRP A 257 -2.09 1.09 4.94
C TRP A 257 -2.55 2.52 4.70
N ALA A 258 -3.12 2.76 3.51
CA ALA A 258 -3.85 3.98 3.15
C ALA A 258 -5.21 3.61 2.54
N TYR A 259 -6.29 4.11 3.14
CA TYR A 259 -7.65 3.84 2.68
C TYR A 259 -7.95 4.66 1.41
N TRP A 260 -8.60 4.02 0.43
CA TRP A 260 -8.96 4.67 -0.83
C TRP A 260 -10.19 5.57 -0.69
N GLY A 261 -10.00 6.86 -0.99
CA GLY A 261 -11.10 7.83 -1.10
C GLY A 261 -11.31 8.75 0.10
N ALA A 262 -12.25 9.68 -0.06
CA ALA A 262 -12.56 10.67 0.97
C ALA A 262 -13.47 10.07 2.06
N VAL A 263 -13.06 10.19 3.32
CA VAL A 263 -13.81 9.64 4.46
C VAL A 263 -14.67 10.66 5.20
N ARG A 264 -14.63 11.95 4.83
CA ARG A 264 -15.18 13.07 5.63
C ARG A 264 -16.64 12.87 6.06
N ASP A 265 -17.45 12.21 5.23
CA ASP A 265 -18.88 11.99 5.49
C ASP A 265 -19.25 10.52 5.75
N GLN A 266 -18.25 9.64 5.91
CA GLN A 266 -18.42 8.21 6.12
C GLN A 266 -18.20 7.85 7.60
N LYS A 267 -19.26 7.90 8.41
CA LYS A 267 -19.13 7.76 9.86
C LYS A 267 -18.71 6.36 10.29
N THR A 268 -19.27 5.31 9.67
CA THR A 268 -18.89 3.93 10.02
C THR A 268 -17.47 3.66 9.55
N THR A 269 -17.10 4.09 8.34
CA THR A 269 -15.71 4.00 7.86
C THR A 269 -14.74 4.71 8.81
N ILE A 270 -15.02 5.95 9.24
CA ILE A 270 -14.19 6.66 10.23
C ILE A 270 -14.07 5.86 11.53
N ASP A 271 -15.18 5.31 12.04
CA ASP A 271 -15.18 4.48 13.25
C ASP A 271 -14.25 3.27 13.12
N ARG A 272 -14.19 2.62 11.95
CA ARG A 272 -13.30 1.46 11.72
C ARG A 272 -11.84 1.82 11.54
N LEU A 273 -11.56 2.90 10.81
CA LEU A 273 -10.20 3.36 10.55
C LEU A 273 -9.54 3.98 11.79
N ALA A 274 -10.33 4.51 12.73
CA ALA A 274 -9.83 5.03 14.00
C ALA A 274 -9.40 3.89 14.94
N ARG A 275 -8.13 3.49 14.89
CA ARG A 275 -7.60 2.36 15.66
C ARG A 275 -6.59 2.83 16.70
N VAL A 276 -6.41 2.05 17.77
CA VAL A 276 -5.21 2.16 18.60
C VAL A 276 -4.06 1.50 17.84
N TYR A 277 -2.95 2.20 17.66
CA TYR A 277 -1.77 1.62 16.97
C TYR A 277 -0.47 2.28 17.42
N ALA A 278 0.62 1.51 17.37
CA ALA A 278 1.97 2.03 17.58
C ALA A 278 2.42 2.80 16.33
N ARG A 279 2.61 4.12 16.46
CA ARG A 279 3.07 5.01 15.39
C ARG A 279 4.57 4.90 15.15
N ALA A 280 5.32 4.70 16.22
CA ALA A 280 6.76 4.50 16.22
C ALA A 280 7.13 3.58 17.40
N ILE A 281 8.07 2.65 17.19
CA ILE A 281 8.48 1.67 18.21
C ILE A 281 9.99 1.79 18.41
N ALA A 282 10.41 1.99 19.66
CA ALA A 282 11.80 1.99 20.08
C ALA A 282 12.36 0.55 20.16
N GLY A 283 12.39 -0.12 19.01
CA GLY A 283 12.90 -1.48 18.87
C GLY A 283 12.18 -2.27 17.79
N LYS A 284 12.25 -3.60 17.88
CA LYS A 284 11.72 -4.49 16.85
C LYS A 284 10.36 -5.08 17.26
N PRO A 285 9.27 -4.80 16.53
CA PRO A 285 7.95 -5.36 16.83
C PRO A 285 7.96 -6.89 16.73
N ILE A 286 7.22 -7.53 17.63
CA ILE A 286 6.92 -8.97 17.61
C ILE A 286 5.45 -9.18 17.26
N LEU A 287 4.56 -8.39 17.87
CA LEU A 287 3.11 -8.41 17.62
C LEU A 287 2.56 -7.01 17.88
N ASN A 288 1.67 -6.55 17.01
CA ASN A 288 0.89 -5.33 17.15
C ASN A 288 -0.53 -5.66 16.70
N MET A 289 -1.50 -5.58 17.62
CA MET A 289 -2.87 -6.00 17.35
C MET A 289 -3.86 -5.06 18.04
N TYR A 290 -4.90 -4.68 17.30
CA TYR A 290 -6.07 -4.03 17.86
C TYR A 290 -7.32 -4.86 17.58
N VAL A 291 -8.10 -5.17 18.62
CA VAL A 291 -9.38 -5.87 18.55
C VAL A 291 -10.50 -4.84 18.77
N PRO A 292 -11.13 -4.32 17.70
CA PRO A 292 -12.06 -3.19 17.79
C PRO A 292 -13.28 -3.48 18.66
N GLU A 293 -13.81 -4.69 18.62
CA GLU A 293 -15.03 -5.11 19.34
C GLU A 293 -14.84 -5.03 20.86
N ARG A 294 -13.60 -5.26 21.32
CA ARG A 294 -13.21 -5.18 22.73
C ARG A 294 -12.51 -3.87 23.06
N ARG A 295 -12.22 -3.03 22.06
CA ARG A 295 -11.33 -1.87 22.15
C ARG A 295 -10.03 -2.22 22.88
N TYR A 296 -9.47 -3.37 22.52
CA TYR A 296 -8.31 -3.96 23.17
C TYR A 296 -7.11 -3.85 22.26
N PHE A 297 -6.03 -3.29 22.77
CA PHE A 297 -4.75 -3.18 22.06
C PHE A 297 -3.67 -3.94 22.81
N TYR A 298 -2.83 -4.64 22.05
CA TYR A 298 -1.67 -5.33 22.58
C TYR A 298 -0.46 -5.15 21.66
N LEU A 299 0.66 -4.74 22.25
CA LEU A 299 1.95 -4.60 21.60
C LEU A 299 3.00 -5.39 22.38
N THR A 300 3.79 -6.20 21.67
CA THR A 300 5.02 -6.77 22.18
C THR A 300 6.17 -6.52 21.21
N TYR A 301 7.35 -6.19 21.74
CA TYR A 301 8.51 -5.84 20.94
C TYR A 301 9.81 -6.08 21.72
N TYR A 302 10.88 -6.34 20.97
CA TYR A 302 12.24 -6.30 21.50
C TYR A 302 12.63 -4.84 21.71
N ILE A 303 12.97 -4.47 22.94
CA ILE A 303 13.40 -3.10 23.27
C ILE A 303 14.81 -2.89 22.70
N ASP A 304 15.01 -1.79 21.97
CA ASP A 304 16.32 -1.35 21.53
C ASP A 304 16.74 -0.12 22.35
N THR A 305 17.63 -0.33 23.32
CA THR A 305 18.11 0.73 24.23
C THR A 305 19.06 1.71 23.56
N THR A 306 19.43 1.51 22.29
CA THR A 306 20.18 2.50 21.51
C THR A 306 19.28 3.61 20.95
N ILE A 307 17.97 3.41 20.95
CA ILE A 307 16.96 4.40 20.59
C ILE A 307 16.59 5.19 21.86
N ASN A 308 16.76 6.51 21.81
CA ASN A 308 16.52 7.38 22.98
C ASN A 308 15.09 7.93 23.02
N GLU A 309 14.41 7.93 21.87
CA GLU A 309 13.04 8.35 21.72
C GLU A 309 12.06 7.27 22.22
N PRO A 310 10.91 7.66 22.79
CA PRO A 310 9.91 6.70 23.27
C PRO A 310 9.23 5.96 22.11
N THR A 311 8.69 4.79 22.43
CA THR A 311 7.61 4.19 21.61
C THR A 311 6.37 5.10 21.71
N GLU A 312 5.81 5.49 20.57
CA GLU A 312 4.60 6.30 20.46
C GLU A 312 3.40 5.44 20.11
N ILE A 313 2.35 5.46 20.93
CA ILE A 313 1.09 4.75 20.67
C ILE A 313 -0.04 5.77 20.57
N PHE A 314 -0.77 5.76 19.45
CA PHE A 314 -1.96 6.57 19.28
C PHE A 314 -3.18 5.88 19.87
N VAL A 315 -3.95 6.63 20.66
CA VAL A 315 -5.22 6.19 21.25
C VAL A 315 -6.32 7.17 20.79
N PRO A 316 -7.27 6.73 19.94
CA PRO A 316 -8.27 7.63 19.39
C PRO A 316 -9.29 8.07 20.44
N ASN A 317 -9.44 9.38 20.64
CA ASN A 317 -10.51 9.95 21.49
C ASN A 317 -11.92 9.53 21.04
N LEU A 318 -12.11 9.15 19.77
CA LEU A 318 -13.38 8.63 19.25
C LEU A 318 -13.85 7.39 20.02
N HIS A 319 -12.94 6.45 20.31
CA HIS A 319 -13.25 5.22 21.04
C HIS A 319 -12.97 5.32 22.54
N PHE A 320 -12.14 6.28 22.94
CA PHE A 320 -11.74 6.48 24.34
C PHE A 320 -11.89 7.93 24.80
N PRO A 321 -13.13 8.46 24.84
CA PRO A 321 -13.36 9.84 25.26
C PRO A 321 -12.86 10.10 26.68
N LYS A 322 -12.21 11.24 26.90
CA LYS A 322 -11.67 11.64 28.21
C LYS A 322 -10.70 10.62 28.82
N ALA A 323 -9.91 9.94 27.98
CA ALA A 323 -8.97 8.90 28.40
C ALA A 323 -9.66 7.78 29.21
N SER A 324 -10.76 7.24 28.68
CA SER A 324 -11.52 6.13 29.26
C SER A 324 -10.86 4.76 29.06
N TYR A 325 -9.54 4.67 29.27
CA TYR A 325 -8.73 3.46 29.13
C TYR A 325 -7.80 3.24 30.33
N ASN A 326 -7.39 1.99 30.52
CA ASN A 326 -6.29 1.58 31.37
C ASN A 326 -5.08 1.21 30.49
N VAL A 327 -3.87 1.42 31.00
CA VAL A 327 -2.63 1.01 30.35
C VAL A 327 -1.84 0.14 31.31
N THR A 328 -1.50 -1.06 30.87
CA THR A 328 -0.65 -2.01 31.59
C THR A 328 0.62 -2.23 30.78
N VAL A 329 1.78 -2.14 31.42
CA VAL A 329 3.07 -2.40 30.77
C VAL A 329 3.88 -3.40 31.58
N SER A 330 4.80 -4.12 30.94
CA SER A 330 5.79 -4.95 31.66
C SER A 330 6.69 -4.12 32.58
N ASP A 331 7.24 -4.71 33.64
CA ASP A 331 8.12 -4.03 34.62
C ASP A 331 9.36 -3.36 34.00
N THR A 332 9.73 -3.81 32.80
CA THR A 332 10.81 -3.28 31.96
C THR A 332 10.48 -1.95 31.30
N LEU A 333 9.23 -1.50 31.38
CA LEU A 333 8.71 -0.30 30.75
C LEU A 333 8.03 0.62 31.77
N LYS A 334 7.94 1.89 31.39
CA LYS A 334 7.08 2.90 32.03
C LYS A 334 6.37 3.68 30.93
N TRP A 335 5.26 4.33 31.27
CA TRP A 335 4.48 5.08 30.30
C TRP A 335 3.99 6.41 30.88
N LYS A 336 3.71 7.36 29.97
CA LYS A 336 3.06 8.64 30.26
C LYS A 336 2.22 9.08 29.06
N VAL A 337 1.27 9.98 29.28
CA VAL A 337 0.58 10.67 28.17
C VAL A 337 1.48 11.80 27.67
N ASP A 338 1.55 12.00 26.36
CA ASP A 338 2.26 13.15 25.77
C ASP A 338 1.60 14.46 26.24
N PRO A 339 2.38 15.40 26.83
CA PRO A 339 1.84 16.66 27.34
C PRO A 339 1.30 17.59 26.24
N THR A 340 1.69 17.38 24.98
CA THR A 340 1.26 18.20 23.83
C THR A 340 0.11 17.57 23.05
N ASN A 341 -0.11 16.27 23.19
CA ASN A 341 -1.19 15.55 22.50
C ASN A 341 -1.78 14.45 23.39
N PRO A 342 -3.00 14.64 23.95
CA PRO A 342 -3.61 13.68 24.87
C PRO A 342 -3.98 12.34 24.21
N ASN A 343 -3.91 12.23 22.88
CA ASN A 343 -4.13 10.98 22.16
C ASN A 343 -2.85 10.17 21.95
N ILE A 344 -1.70 10.61 22.47
CA ILE A 344 -0.42 9.90 22.33
C ILE A 344 0.04 9.42 23.70
N LEU A 345 0.36 8.13 23.77
CA LEU A 345 1.09 7.50 24.87
C LEU A 345 2.56 7.36 24.50
N LEU A 346 3.42 7.74 25.42
CA LEU A 346 4.87 7.59 25.32
C LEU A 346 5.29 6.45 26.25
N VAL A 347 5.92 5.42 25.69
CA VAL A 347 6.39 4.24 26.42
C VAL A 347 7.91 4.18 26.34
N GLU A 348 8.56 4.14 27.51
CA GLU A 348 10.01 4.25 27.67
C GLU A 348 10.53 3.07 28.52
N PRO A 349 11.80 2.67 28.37
CA PRO A 349 12.48 1.80 29.32
C PRO A 349 12.32 2.26 30.78
N SER A 350 12.05 1.32 31.69
CA SER A 350 12.03 1.61 33.13
C SER A 350 13.45 1.72 33.70
N ASP A 351 13.58 2.38 34.85
CA ASP A 351 14.87 2.52 35.53
C ASP A 351 15.40 1.17 36.05
N GLN A 352 14.54 0.16 36.18
CA GLN A 352 14.95 -1.21 36.48
C GLN A 352 15.66 -1.86 35.29
N LEU A 353 15.22 -1.57 34.06
CA LEU A 353 15.84 -2.08 32.86
C LEU A 353 17.28 -1.61 32.71
N LEU A 354 17.49 -0.31 32.94
CA LEU A 354 18.81 0.35 32.79
C LEU A 354 19.89 -0.21 33.73
N ARG A 355 19.51 -1.04 34.71
CA ARG A 355 20.44 -1.67 35.67
C ARG A 355 20.93 -3.07 35.25
N ASN A 356 20.25 -3.75 34.32
CA ASN A 356 20.44 -5.18 34.02
C ASN A 356 21.06 -5.47 32.64
N GLY A 357 22.14 -4.76 32.27
CA GLY A 357 22.74 -4.79 30.93
C GLY A 357 22.87 -6.16 30.23
N ASP A 358 22.79 -6.11 28.89
CA ASP A 358 23.10 -7.13 27.87
C ASP A 358 22.12 -8.31 27.64
N ALA A 359 20.96 -8.36 28.29
CA ALA A 359 19.91 -9.34 27.95
C ALA A 359 19.00 -8.84 26.82
N VAL A 360 18.53 -9.74 25.94
CA VAL A 360 17.39 -9.44 25.05
C VAL A 360 16.18 -9.17 25.93
N ILE A 361 15.67 -7.93 25.91
CA ILE A 361 14.50 -7.56 26.71
C ILE A 361 13.27 -7.42 25.80
N ILE A 362 12.19 -8.06 26.23
CA ILE A 362 10.87 -7.91 25.64
C ILE A 362 10.05 -6.94 26.50
N GLY A 363 9.45 -5.96 25.84
CA GLY A 363 8.47 -5.05 26.42
C GLY A 363 7.06 -5.40 25.97
N THR A 364 6.09 -5.33 26.88
CA THR A 364 4.66 -5.49 26.55
C THR A 364 3.86 -4.26 26.94
N VAL A 365 2.88 -3.90 26.12
CA VAL A 365 1.93 -2.81 26.38
C VAL A 365 0.53 -3.32 26.05
N GLU A 366 -0.38 -3.14 27.00
CA GLU A 366 -1.80 -3.47 26.87
C GLU A 366 -2.64 -2.22 27.15
N ILE A 367 -3.64 -1.97 26.32
CA ILE A 367 -4.61 -0.89 26.51
C ILE A 367 -6.02 -1.46 26.37
N ASN A 368 -6.86 -1.22 27.37
CA ASN A 368 -8.24 -1.69 27.42
C ASN A 368 -9.17 -0.61 28.01
N PRO A 369 -10.49 -0.66 27.76
CA PRO A 369 -11.42 0.28 28.36
C PRO A 369 -11.41 0.23 29.88
N LYS A 370 -11.69 1.38 30.53
CA LYS A 370 -12.08 1.38 31.95
C LYS A 370 -13.39 0.63 32.11
N MET A 371 -13.48 -0.21 33.14
CA MET A 371 -14.73 -0.88 33.53
C MET A 371 -15.78 0.12 33.99
#